data_AF-A0AA52EAZ1-F1
#
_entry.id   AF-A0AA52EAZ1-F1
#
_cell.length_a   1.000
_cell.length_b   1.000
_cell.length_c   1.000
_cell.angle_alpha   90.00
_cell.angle_beta   90.00
_cell.angle_gamma   90.00
#
_symmetry.space_group_name_H-M   'P 1'
#
loop_
_entity.id
_entity.type
_entity.pdbx_description
1 polymer ?
#
loop_
_entity_poly.entity_id
_entity_poly.type
_entity_poly.pdbx_seq_one_letter_code
_entity_poly.pdbx_strand_id
1 'polypeptide(L)'
;MAGDAFYLSSTFWVAGSFVVFIGLVVYGKAHKKIADMLDERSAAIAKQIEEAQSLRDEAEKLLADYQRKQREAEQEASDIVSAAKDAASALKADAEAEIEKMIERRTRMASEKIAQEEASAVKEVKAAAVDVAIAATETVLADTLKGKAGKPLVEASIDEIEAKLS
;
A
#
# COMPACT_ATOMS: atom_id res chain seq x y z
N MET A 1 -97.51 23.15 -68.07
CA MET A 1 -97.02 21.90 -67.46
C MET A 1 -96.83 22.19 -65.98
N ALA A 2 -97.70 21.63 -65.14
CA ALA A 2 -97.67 21.88 -63.70
C ALA A 2 -96.39 21.27 -63.12
N GLY A 3 -95.63 22.06 -62.36
CA GLY A 3 -94.41 21.58 -61.71
C GLY A 3 -94.79 20.56 -60.65
N ASP A 4 -94.29 19.34 -60.81
CA ASP A 4 -94.43 18.31 -59.78
C ASP A 4 -93.89 18.86 -58.46
N ALA A 5 -94.73 18.82 -57.46
CA ALA A 5 -94.44 19.30 -56.13
C ALA A 5 -93.19 18.59 -55.59
N PHE A 6 -92.08 19.33 -55.50
CA PHE A 6 -90.77 18.85 -55.05
C PHE A 6 -90.81 18.03 -53.75
N TYR A 7 -91.79 18.29 -52.88
CA TYR A 7 -92.04 17.60 -51.62
C TYR A 7 -92.60 16.17 -51.73
N LEU A 8 -93.07 15.73 -52.91
CA LEU A 8 -93.52 14.36 -53.19
C LEU A 8 -92.39 13.43 -53.67
N SER A 9 -91.20 13.97 -53.94
CA SER A 9 -90.05 13.19 -54.39
C SER A 9 -89.38 12.45 -53.23
N SER A 10 -89.07 11.16 -53.41
CA SER A 10 -88.31 10.36 -52.42
C SER A 10 -86.95 10.99 -52.10
N THR A 11 -86.30 11.57 -53.11
CA THR A 11 -85.04 12.30 -52.98
C THR A 11 -85.12 13.47 -51.99
N PHE A 12 -86.24 14.21 -51.91
CA PHE A 12 -86.40 15.31 -50.96
C PHE A 12 -86.43 14.82 -49.51
N TRP A 13 -87.17 13.74 -49.22
CA TRP A 13 -87.22 13.14 -47.88
C TRP A 13 -85.92 12.44 -47.48
N VAL A 14 -85.20 11.82 -48.42
CA VAL A 14 -83.86 11.25 -48.20
C VAL A 14 -82.83 12.35 -47.91
N ALA A 15 -82.86 13.45 -48.65
CA ALA A 15 -81.99 14.59 -48.39
C ALA A 15 -82.31 15.22 -47.02
N GLY A 16 -83.60 15.36 -46.66
CA GLY A 16 -84.04 15.85 -45.36
C GLY A 16 -83.57 14.98 -44.19
N SER A 17 -83.73 13.66 -44.29
CA SER A 17 -83.28 12.73 -43.25
C SER A 17 -81.75 12.69 -43.11
N PHE A 18 -81.01 12.83 -44.22
CA PHE A 18 -79.55 12.96 -44.19
C PHE A 18 -79.09 14.25 -43.49
N VAL A 19 -79.74 15.38 -43.75
CA VAL A 19 -79.45 16.65 -43.07
C VAL A 19 -79.76 16.56 -41.58
N VAL A 20 -80.88 15.95 -41.19
CA VAL A 20 -81.22 15.72 -39.78
C VAL A 20 -80.21 14.79 -39.11
N PHE A 21 -79.77 13.72 -39.80
CA PHE A 21 -78.73 12.81 -39.29
C PHE A 21 -77.39 13.52 -39.09
N ILE A 22 -76.92 14.30 -40.07
CA ILE A 22 -75.69 15.10 -39.92
C ILE A 22 -75.87 16.13 -38.80
N GLY A 23 -77.03 16.78 -38.72
CA GLY A 23 -77.37 17.68 -37.62
C GLY A 23 -77.24 17.02 -36.25
N LEU A 24 -77.73 15.79 -36.10
CA LEU A 24 -77.60 15.00 -34.87
C LEU A 24 -76.15 14.57 -34.58
N VAL A 25 -75.38 14.19 -35.60
CA VAL A 25 -73.95 13.82 -35.45
C VAL A 25 -73.09 15.03 -35.03
N VAL A 26 -73.38 16.21 -35.60
CA VAL A 26 -72.71 17.47 -35.26
C VAL A 26 -73.15 17.93 -33.87
N TYR A 27 -74.45 17.91 -33.56
CA TYR A 27 -75.00 18.26 -32.24
C TYR A 27 -74.47 17.33 -31.15
N GLY A 28 -74.38 16.02 -31.42
CA GLY A 28 -73.81 15.01 -30.55
C GLY A 28 -72.28 15.03 -30.46
N LYS A 29 -71.60 15.94 -31.18
CA LYS A 29 -70.14 16.14 -31.18
C LYS A 29 -69.32 14.86 -31.39
N ALA A 30 -69.84 13.91 -32.16
CA ALA A 30 -69.15 12.64 -32.40
C ALA A 30 -67.78 12.85 -33.06
N HIS A 31 -67.68 13.82 -33.98
CA HIS A 31 -66.42 14.23 -34.62
C HIS A 31 -65.38 14.72 -33.60
N LYS A 32 -65.81 15.49 -32.59
CA LYS A 32 -64.92 16.01 -31.55
C LYS A 32 -64.39 14.89 -30.65
N LYS A 33 -65.24 13.94 -30.25
CA LYS A 33 -64.80 12.79 -29.44
C LYS A 33 -63.74 11.94 -30.15
N ILE A 34 -63.89 11.74 -31.47
CA ILE A 34 -62.91 11.00 -32.26
C ILE A 34 -61.58 11.76 -32.33
N ALA A 35 -61.63 13.07 -32.54
CA ALA A 35 -60.43 13.93 -32.52
C ALA A 35 -59.74 13.89 -31.14
N ASP A 36 -60.50 14.10 -30.06
CA ASP A 36 -59.97 14.08 -28.70
C ASP A 36 -59.29 12.74 -28.36
N MET A 37 -59.86 11.60 -28.78
CA MET A 37 -59.23 10.28 -28.61
C MET A 37 -57.93 10.11 -29.40
N LEU A 38 -57.85 10.70 -30.59
CA LEU A 38 -56.65 10.65 -31.44
C LEU A 38 -55.55 11.54 -30.89
N ASP A 39 -55.93 12.71 -30.36
CA ASP A 39 -55.04 13.63 -29.65
C ASP A 39 -54.50 12.99 -28.36
N GLU A 40 -55.35 12.34 -27.56
CA GLU A 40 -54.94 11.62 -26.35
C GLU A 40 -53.93 10.50 -26.67
N ARG A 41 -54.19 9.72 -27.71
CA ARG A 41 -53.23 8.70 -28.18
C ARG A 41 -51.92 9.33 -28.64
N SER A 42 -51.98 10.44 -29.37
CA SER A 42 -50.78 11.11 -29.88
C SER A 42 -49.94 11.68 -28.73
N ALA A 43 -50.58 12.29 -27.73
CA ALA A 43 -49.93 12.77 -26.51
C ALA A 43 -49.31 11.62 -25.71
N ALA A 44 -50.01 10.48 -25.58
CA ALA A 44 -49.48 9.31 -24.89
C ALA A 44 -48.25 8.73 -25.60
N ILE A 45 -48.27 8.63 -26.94
CA ILE A 45 -47.13 8.16 -27.73
C ILE A 45 -45.96 9.14 -27.62
N ALA A 46 -46.22 10.44 -27.72
CA ALA A 46 -45.18 11.47 -27.57
C ALA A 46 -44.50 11.37 -26.19
N LYS A 47 -45.27 11.21 -25.12
CA LYS A 47 -44.75 11.01 -23.76
C LYS A 47 -43.91 9.75 -23.64
N GLN A 48 -44.35 8.63 -24.22
CA GLN A 48 -43.57 7.39 -24.19
C GLN A 48 -42.24 7.50 -24.96
N ILE A 49 -42.24 8.23 -26.09
CA ILE A 49 -41.02 8.48 -26.86
C ILE A 49 -40.06 9.37 -26.06
N GLU A 50 -40.56 10.43 -25.42
CA GLU A 50 -39.76 11.32 -24.57
C GLU A 50 -39.16 10.57 -23.38
N GLU A 51 -39.96 9.76 -22.67
CA GLU A 51 -39.48 8.91 -21.58
C GLU A 51 -38.42 7.90 -22.05
N ALA A 52 -38.63 7.29 -23.22
CA ALA A 52 -37.66 6.36 -23.80
C ALA A 52 -36.35 7.06 -24.19
N GLN A 53 -36.41 8.29 -24.70
CA GLN A 53 -35.23 9.11 -25.00
C GLN A 53 -34.50 9.51 -23.71
N SER A 54 -35.20 9.98 -22.68
CA SER A 54 -34.59 10.29 -21.39
C SER A 54 -33.88 9.08 -20.79
N LEU A 55 -34.53 7.91 -20.84
CA LEU A 55 -33.95 6.67 -20.30
C LEU A 55 -32.71 6.22 -21.10
N ARG A 56 -32.71 6.42 -22.43
CA ARG A 56 -31.53 6.18 -23.28
C ARG A 56 -30.38 7.09 -22.88
N ASP A 57 -30.64 8.39 -22.76
CA ASP A 57 -29.63 9.37 -22.40
C ASP A 57 -29.05 9.12 -21.01
N GLU A 58 -29.89 8.75 -20.04
CA GLU A 58 -29.45 8.36 -18.69
C GLU A 58 -28.60 7.09 -18.73
N ALA A 59 -28.99 6.08 -19.50
CA ALA A 59 -28.22 4.85 -19.66
C ALA A 59 -26.85 5.10 -20.32
N GLU A 60 -26.79 5.96 -21.33
CA GLU A 60 -25.55 6.34 -22.00
C GLU A 60 -24.62 7.12 -21.06
N LYS A 61 -25.16 8.08 -20.30
CA LYS A 61 -24.40 8.81 -19.26
C LYS A 61 -23.85 7.85 -18.20
N LEU A 62 -24.70 6.93 -17.72
CA LEU A 62 -24.30 5.95 -16.72
C LEU A 62 -23.21 5.03 -17.25
N LEU A 63 -23.34 4.55 -18.49
CA LEU A 63 -22.31 3.73 -19.14
C LEU A 63 -20.99 4.47 -19.27
N ALA A 64 -21.02 5.73 -19.73
CA ALA A 64 -19.82 6.55 -19.84
C ALA A 64 -19.14 6.77 -18.48
N ASP A 65 -19.93 6.99 -17.43
CA ASP A 65 -19.44 7.11 -16.05
C ASP A 65 -18.81 5.81 -15.54
N TYR A 66 -19.43 4.65 -15.77
CA TYR A 66 -18.85 3.37 -15.39
C TYR A 66 -17.56 3.06 -16.15
N GLN A 67 -17.52 3.32 -17.46
CA GLN A 67 -16.31 3.15 -18.25
C GLN A 67 -15.17 4.06 -17.79
N ARG A 68 -15.48 5.30 -17.41
CA ARG A 68 -14.50 6.22 -16.83
C ARG A 68 -13.98 5.69 -15.49
N LYS A 69 -14.89 5.33 -14.57
CA LYS A 69 -14.54 4.73 -13.27
C LYS A 69 -13.72 3.46 -13.41
N GLN A 70 -14.04 2.61 -14.39
CA GLN A 70 -13.27 1.39 -14.66
C GLN A 70 -11.84 1.73 -15.05
N ARG A 71 -11.64 2.66 -15.99
CA ARG A 71 -10.28 3.09 -16.40
C ARG A 71 -9.51 3.73 -15.25
N GLU A 72 -10.17 4.56 -14.45
CA GLU A 72 -9.56 5.17 -13.26
C GLU A 72 -9.14 4.10 -12.25
N ALA A 73 -10.00 3.11 -11.98
CA ALA A 73 -9.69 2.01 -11.06
C ALA A 73 -8.56 1.10 -11.58
N GLU A 74 -8.52 0.81 -12.89
CA GLU A 74 -7.42 0.06 -13.52
C GLU A 74 -6.10 0.82 -13.41
N GLN A 75 -6.11 2.13 -13.64
CA GLN A 75 -4.92 2.98 -13.47
C GLN A 75 -4.47 3.02 -12.01
N GLU A 76 -5.38 3.27 -11.08
CA GLU A 76 -5.09 3.30 -9.65
C GLU A 76 -4.52 1.97 -9.16
N ALA A 77 -5.08 0.84 -9.60
CA ALA A 77 -4.55 -0.49 -9.29
C ALA A 77 -3.12 -0.68 -9.83
N SER A 78 -2.86 -0.24 -11.07
CA SER A 78 -1.50 -0.27 -11.64
C SER A 78 -0.52 0.57 -10.84
N ASP A 79 -0.94 1.78 -10.44
CA ASP A 79 -0.11 2.70 -9.67
C ASP A 79 0.19 2.14 -8.27
N ILE A 80 -0.79 1.52 -7.60
CA ILE A 80 -0.60 0.82 -6.33
C ILE A 80 0.43 -0.30 -6.47
N VAL A 81 0.33 -1.12 -7.52
CA VAL A 81 1.28 -2.21 -7.74
C VAL A 81 2.68 -1.69 -8.05
N SER A 82 2.81 -0.61 -8.82
CA SER A 82 4.11 0.02 -9.09
C SER A 82 4.72 0.56 -7.81
N ALA A 83 3.97 1.36 -7.04
CA ALA A 83 4.44 1.94 -5.80
C ALA A 83 4.85 0.87 -4.77
N ALA A 84 4.10 -0.24 -4.69
CA ALA A 84 4.44 -1.36 -3.82
C ALA A 84 5.75 -2.04 -4.23
N LYS A 85 6.00 -2.20 -5.54
CA LYS A 85 7.27 -2.75 -6.05
C LYS A 85 8.44 -1.83 -5.76
N ASP A 86 8.27 -0.53 -5.98
CA ASP A 86 9.30 0.47 -5.73
C ASP A 86 9.65 0.54 -4.23
N ALA A 87 8.63 0.54 -3.36
CA ALA A 87 8.79 0.50 -1.91
C ALA A 87 9.49 -0.79 -1.46
N ALA A 88 9.12 -1.94 -2.02
CA ALA A 88 9.77 -3.21 -1.71
C ALA A 88 11.25 -3.24 -2.15
N SER A 89 11.56 -2.66 -3.31
CA SER A 89 12.94 -2.55 -3.80
C SER A 89 13.78 -1.62 -2.91
N ALA A 90 13.22 -0.48 -2.51
CA ALA A 90 13.89 0.45 -1.59
C ALA A 90 14.14 -0.19 -0.23
N LEU A 91 13.12 -0.85 0.35
CA LEU A 91 13.26 -1.56 1.62
C LEU A 91 14.32 -2.66 1.56
N LYS A 92 14.38 -3.40 0.45
CA LYS A 92 15.40 -4.42 0.24
C LYS A 92 16.80 -3.81 0.21
N ALA A 93 17.00 -2.73 -0.55
CA ALA A 93 18.29 -2.05 -0.64
C ALA A 93 18.74 -1.50 0.72
N ASP A 94 17.82 -0.89 1.48
CA ASP A 94 18.09 -0.39 2.83
C ASP A 94 18.44 -1.54 3.79
N ALA A 95 17.71 -2.66 3.72
CA ALA A 95 18.00 -3.84 4.53
C ALA A 95 19.37 -4.46 4.21
N GLU A 96 19.73 -4.55 2.93
CA GLU A 96 21.05 -5.03 2.49
C GLU A 96 22.17 -4.12 3.03
N ALA A 97 22.01 -2.80 2.93
CA ALA A 97 22.99 -1.83 3.45
C ALA A 97 23.12 -1.91 4.98
N GLU A 98 22.02 -2.08 5.71
CA GLU A 98 22.06 -2.24 7.17
C GLU A 98 22.68 -3.58 7.61
N ILE A 99 22.43 -4.65 6.86
CA ILE A 99 23.08 -5.95 7.09
C ILE A 99 24.59 -5.83 6.87
N GLU A 100 25.04 -5.17 5.81
CA GLU A 100 26.46 -4.95 5.53
C GLU A 100 27.14 -4.21 6.68
N LYS A 101 26.56 -3.08 7.13
CA LYS A 101 27.05 -2.34 8.31
C LYS A 101 27.07 -3.20 9.58
N MET A 102 26.05 -4.04 9.76
CA MET A 102 25.99 -4.94 10.91
C MET A 102 27.10 -5.98 10.89
N ILE A 103 27.38 -6.56 9.71
CA ILE A 103 28.47 -7.52 9.50
C ILE A 103 29.81 -6.86 9.75
N GLU A 104 30.04 -5.66 9.21
CA GLU A 104 31.27 -4.91 9.44
C GLU A 104 31.49 -4.63 10.93
N ARG A 105 30.46 -4.13 11.62
CA ARG A 105 30.51 -3.88 13.07
C ARG A 105 30.78 -5.15 13.87
N ARG A 106 30.13 -6.26 13.52
CA ARG A 106 30.34 -7.57 14.20
C ARG A 106 31.76 -8.09 13.98
N THR A 107 32.26 -7.98 12.76
CA THR A 107 33.63 -8.39 12.40
C THR A 107 34.64 -7.57 13.19
N ARG A 108 34.46 -6.24 13.24
CA ARG A 108 35.32 -5.36 14.04
C ARG A 108 35.31 -5.74 15.52
N MET A 109 34.13 -5.87 16.14
CA MET A 109 34.02 -6.27 17.55
C MET A 109 34.69 -7.63 17.83
N ALA A 110 34.53 -8.60 16.93
CA ALA A 110 35.19 -9.90 17.05
C ALA A 110 36.72 -9.76 16.96
N SER A 111 37.23 -8.96 16.03
CA SER A 111 38.66 -8.71 15.87
C SER A 111 39.27 -7.98 17.08
N GLU A 112 38.57 -6.98 17.61
CA GLU A 112 38.97 -6.25 18.82
C GLU A 112 39.00 -7.18 20.03
N LYS A 113 38.01 -8.07 20.17
CA LYS A 113 37.99 -9.07 21.24
C LYS A 113 39.13 -10.06 21.11
N ILE A 114 39.41 -10.56 19.91
CA ILE A 114 40.55 -11.45 19.67
C ILE A 114 41.86 -10.76 20.08
N ALA A 115 42.09 -9.53 19.62
CA ALA A 115 43.29 -8.77 19.97
C ALA A 115 43.43 -8.53 21.48
N GLN A 116 42.32 -8.27 22.17
CA GLN A 116 42.31 -8.11 23.62
C GLN A 116 42.68 -9.42 24.35
N GLU A 117 42.10 -10.54 23.95
CA GLU A 117 42.39 -11.86 24.54
C GLU A 117 43.83 -12.31 24.23
N GLU A 118 44.33 -12.06 23.03
CA GLU A 118 45.73 -12.30 22.67
C GLU A 118 46.69 -11.51 23.56
N ALA A 119 46.41 -10.22 23.78
CA ALA A 119 47.21 -9.40 24.68
C ALA A 119 47.17 -9.91 26.13
N SER A 120 46.01 -10.38 26.60
CA SER A 120 45.87 -10.99 27.93
C SER A 120 46.67 -12.29 28.04
N ALA A 121 46.53 -13.19 27.06
CA ALA A 121 47.25 -14.46 27.03
C ALA A 121 48.78 -14.25 27.01
N VAL A 122 49.28 -13.29 26.23
CA VAL A 122 50.70 -12.93 26.24
C VAL A 122 51.15 -12.43 27.60
N LYS A 123 50.33 -11.63 28.28
CA LYS A 123 50.63 -11.14 29.64
C LYS A 123 50.67 -12.29 30.64
N GLU A 124 49.72 -13.22 30.57
CA GLU A 124 49.66 -14.41 31.43
C GLU A 124 50.89 -15.32 31.24
N VAL A 125 51.29 -15.58 29.99
CA VAL A 125 52.50 -16.36 29.69
C VAL A 125 53.75 -15.69 30.26
N LYS A 126 53.87 -14.36 30.12
CA LYS A 126 54.99 -13.60 30.71
C LYS A 126 55.00 -13.69 32.23
N ALA A 127 53.84 -13.55 32.88
CA ALA A 127 53.73 -13.67 34.33
C ALA A 127 54.16 -15.07 34.79
N ALA A 128 53.65 -16.13 34.17
CA ALA A 128 54.03 -17.50 34.49
C ALA A 128 55.54 -17.75 34.29
N ALA A 129 56.14 -17.19 33.24
CA ALA A 129 57.59 -17.28 33.02
C ALA A 129 58.40 -16.56 34.12
N VAL A 130 57.93 -15.40 34.58
CA VAL A 130 58.54 -14.67 35.71
C VAL A 130 58.44 -15.49 36.99
N ASP A 131 57.28 -16.07 37.29
CA ASP A 131 57.08 -16.91 38.48
C ASP A 131 58.02 -18.13 38.48
N VAL A 132 58.17 -18.79 37.33
CA VAL A 132 59.11 -19.91 37.16
C VAL A 132 60.57 -19.45 37.34
N ALA A 133 60.94 -18.28 36.81
CA ALA A 133 62.28 -17.73 36.97
C ALA A 133 62.59 -17.37 38.43
N ILE A 134 61.63 -16.79 39.16
CA ILE A 134 61.76 -16.50 40.59
C ILE A 134 61.94 -17.80 41.37
N ALA A 135 61.08 -18.81 41.16
CA ALA A 135 61.17 -20.10 41.85
C ALA A 135 62.50 -20.82 41.58
N ALA A 136 63.00 -20.78 40.33
CA ALA A 136 64.31 -21.32 39.99
C ALA A 136 65.45 -20.55 40.67
N THR A 137 65.35 -19.22 40.73
CA THR A 137 66.34 -18.37 41.40
C THR A 137 66.36 -18.62 42.91
N GLU A 138 65.20 -18.75 43.56
CA GLU A 138 65.08 -19.12 44.97
C GLU A 138 65.75 -20.47 45.25
N THR A 139 65.53 -21.47 44.38
CA THR A 139 66.14 -22.79 44.51
C THR A 139 67.67 -22.72 44.39
N VAL A 140 68.18 -22.05 43.35
CA VAL A 140 69.63 -21.86 43.14
C VAL A 140 70.26 -21.06 44.27
N LEU A 141 69.60 -20.01 44.77
CA LEU A 141 70.07 -19.20 45.88
C LEU A 141 70.12 -20.04 47.17
N ALA A 142 69.09 -20.83 47.47
CA ALA A 142 69.06 -21.71 48.63
C ALA A 142 70.18 -22.75 48.61
N ASP A 143 70.48 -23.34 47.44
CA ASP A 143 71.58 -24.29 47.28
C ASP A 143 72.95 -23.61 47.39
N THR A 144 73.09 -22.39 46.86
CA THR A 144 74.34 -21.60 46.95
C THR A 144 74.62 -21.16 48.40
N LEU A 145 73.58 -20.77 49.14
CA LEU A 145 73.66 -20.38 50.56
C LEU A 145 73.98 -21.57 51.49
N LYS A 146 73.52 -22.78 51.16
CA LYS A 146 73.94 -24.03 51.87
C LYS A 146 75.41 -24.39 51.60
N GLY A 147 75.99 -23.90 50.52
CA GLY A 147 77.40 -24.08 50.15
C GLY A 147 78.36 -23.09 50.83
N LYS A 148 79.59 -22.96 50.28
CA LYS A 148 80.68 -22.11 50.83
C LYS A 148 80.40 -20.60 50.79
N ALA A 149 79.35 -20.14 50.11
CA ALA A 149 79.06 -18.72 49.88
C ALA A 149 78.16 -18.07 50.95
N GLY A 150 77.45 -18.85 51.78
CA GLY A 150 76.48 -18.30 52.74
C GLY A 150 77.09 -17.49 53.89
N LYS A 151 78.23 -17.91 54.43
CA LYS A 151 78.92 -17.18 55.53
C LYS A 151 79.39 -15.77 55.13
N PRO A 152 80.14 -15.58 54.03
CA PRO A 152 80.59 -14.25 53.63
C PRO A 152 79.45 -13.31 53.21
N LEU A 153 78.31 -13.84 52.73
CA LEU A 153 77.12 -13.01 52.42
C LEU A 153 76.42 -12.47 53.67
N VAL A 154 76.38 -13.27 54.75
CA VAL A 154 75.82 -12.84 56.04
C VAL A 154 76.74 -11.81 56.69
N GLU A 155 78.05 -12.02 56.68
CA GLU A 155 79.04 -11.03 57.16
C GLU A 155 78.94 -9.70 56.37
N ALA A 156 78.88 -9.75 55.03
CA ALA A 156 78.69 -8.55 54.22
C ALA A 156 77.34 -7.84 54.45
N SER A 157 76.27 -8.59 54.73
CA SER A 157 74.95 -8.00 55.06
C SER A 157 74.95 -7.33 56.43
N ILE A 158 75.72 -7.87 57.39
CA ILE A 158 75.93 -7.27 58.72
C ILE A 158 76.72 -5.97 58.56
N ASP A 159 77.81 -5.99 57.78
CA ASP A 159 78.63 -4.80 57.49
C ASP A 159 77.83 -3.70 56.77
N GLU A 160 76.94 -4.04 55.83
CA GLU A 160 76.12 -3.04 55.12
C GLU A 160 75.06 -2.39 56.03
N ILE A 161 74.51 -3.16 56.98
CA ILE A 161 73.57 -2.64 57.99
C ILE A 161 74.32 -1.72 58.97
N GLU A 162 75.51 -2.10 59.41
CA GLU A 162 76.37 -1.29 60.29
C GLU A 162 76.83 0.00 59.61
N ALA A 163 77.12 -0.03 58.31
CA ALA A 163 77.47 1.15 57.50
C ALA A 163 76.28 2.08 57.19
N LYS A 164 75.02 1.61 57.28
CA LYS A 164 73.82 2.47 57.16
C LYS A 164 73.31 3.02 58.50
N LEU A 165 73.82 2.49 59.61
CA LEU A 165 73.49 2.90 60.99
C LEU A 165 74.60 3.72 61.68
N SER A 166 75.76 3.88 61.04
CA SER A 166 76.81 4.85 61.39
C SER A 166 76.74 6.10 60.51
#